data_AF-A0A7Z7N4E3-F1
#
_entry.id   AF-A0A7Z7N4E3-F1
#
_cell.length_a   1.000
_cell.length_b   1.000
_cell.length_c   1.000
_cell.angle_alpha   90.00
_cell.angle_beta   90.00
_cell.angle_gamma   90.00
#
_symmetry.space_group_name_H-M   'P 1'
#
loop_
_entity.id
_entity.type
_entity.pdbx_description
1 polymer ?
#
loop_
_entity_poly.entity_id
_entity_poly.type
_entity_poly.pdbx_seq_one_letter_code
_entity_poly.pdbx_strand_id
1 'polypeptide(L)' 'MFNLVNHVRIAVEKIGGPTRAANLASVSNATIHLWLNNGRIPNIDKANLVAKAAGIDVQLLRGT' A
#
# COMPACT_ATOMS: atom_id res chain seq x y z
N MET A 1 -11.35 20.33 -6.49
CA MET A 1 -9.99 19.85 -6.20
C MET A 1 -10.12 18.36 -5.85
N PHE A 2 -9.81 17.46 -6.78
CA PHE A 2 -9.87 16.02 -6.50
C PHE A 2 -8.74 15.70 -5.54
N ASN A 3 -9.07 15.55 -4.26
CA ASN A 3 -8.12 15.04 -3.28
C ASN A 3 -7.93 13.56 -3.65
N LEU A 4 -6.89 13.25 -4.41
CA LEU A 4 -6.57 11.89 -4.82
C LEU A 4 -6.14 11.15 -3.55
N VAL A 5 -7.11 10.57 -2.85
CA VAL A 5 -6.87 9.84 -1.61
C VAL A 5 -5.98 8.66 -1.95
N ASN A 6 -4.74 8.72 -1.49
CA ASN A 6 -3.78 7.66 -1.69
C ASN A 6 -4.03 6.56 -0.67
N HIS A 7 -4.83 5.56 -1.07
CA HIS A 7 -5.15 4.41 -0.23
C HIS A 7 -3.91 3.62 0.18
N VAL A 8 -2.84 3.63 -0.64
CA VAL A 8 -1.56 3.01 -0.26
C VAL A 8 -0.94 3.74 0.91
N ARG A 9 -0.96 5.09 0.93
CA ARG A 9 -0.47 5.87 2.08
C ARG A 9 -1.25 5.57 3.34
N ILE A 10 -2.58 5.54 3.25
CA ILE A 10 -3.44 5.19 4.40
C ILE A 10 -3.12 3.79 4.91
N ALA A 11 -2.94 2.82 4.00
CA ALA A 11 -2.60 1.46 4.38
C ALA A 11 -1.24 1.38 5.10
N VAL A 12 -0.23 2.06 4.54
CA VAL A 12 1.11 2.10 5.11
C VAL A 12 1.12 2.78 6.48
N GLU A 13 0.38 3.87 6.65
CA GLU A 13 0.23 4.53 7.96
C GLU A 13 -0.46 3.63 8.98
N LYS A 14 -1.54 2.93 8.59
CA LYS A 14 -2.21 1.94 9.46
C LYS A 14 -1.31 0.78 9.89
N ILE A 15 -0.41 0.35 9.01
CA ILE A 15 0.59 -0.69 9.32
C ILE A 15 1.68 -0.19 10.29
N GLY A 16 1.80 1.13 10.47
CA GLY A 16 2.82 1.76 11.31
C GLY A 16 4.06 2.22 10.53
N GLY A 17 3.89 2.54 9.25
CA GLY A 17 4.89 3.21 8.43
C GLY A 17 5.52 2.33 7.33
N PRO A 18 6.28 2.96 6.42
CA PRO A 18 6.80 2.31 5.21
C PRO A 18 7.72 1.14 5.50
N THR A 19 8.57 1.22 6.53
CA THR A 19 9.48 0.13 6.91
C THR A 19 8.73 -1.13 7.38
N ARG A 20 7.66 -0.96 8.16
CA ARG A 20 6.84 -2.10 8.61
C ARG A 20 6.07 -2.71 7.45
N ALA A 21 5.52 -1.88 6.57
CA ALA A 21 4.85 -2.33 5.36
C ALA A 21 5.81 -3.09 4.42
N ALA A 22 7.05 -2.62 4.27
CA ALA A 22 8.08 -3.28 3.48
C ALA A 22 8.42 -4.67 4.02
N ASN A 23 8.65 -4.78 5.34
CA ASN A 23 8.92 -6.06 5.99
C ASN A 23 7.73 -7.04 5.85
N LEU A 24 6.50 -6.55 6.04
CA LEU A 24 5.29 -7.37 5.94
C LEU A 24 5.04 -7.87 4.53
N ALA A 25 5.23 -7.00 3.53
CA ALA A 25 5.11 -7.38 2.12
C ALA A 25 6.36 -8.12 1.61
N SER A 26 7.42 -8.26 2.42
CA SER A 26 8.72 -8.82 2.00
C SER A 26 9.22 -8.17 0.72
N VAL A 27 9.31 -6.84 0.73
CA VAL A 27 9.81 -6.00 -0.35
C VAL A 27 10.77 -4.94 0.18
N SER A 28 11.55 -4.31 -0.69
CA SER A 28 12.43 -3.21 -0.32
C SER A 28 11.63 -1.94 0.04
N ASN A 29 12.16 -1.11 0.94
CA ASN A 29 11.56 0.21 1.25
C ASN A 29 11.34 1.07 0.00
N ALA A 30 12.28 1.01 -0.96
CA ALA A 30 12.14 1.70 -2.25
C ALA A 30 10.86 1.32 -2.99
N THR A 31 10.47 0.04 -2.95
CA THR A 31 9.24 -0.47 -3.56
C THR A 31 8.00 0.13 -2.90
N ILE A 32 7.99 0.25 -1.57
CA ILE A 32 6.89 0.92 -0.84
C ILE A 32 6.81 2.39 -1.23
N HIS A 33 7.92 3.11 -1.26
CA HIS A 33 7.95 4.50 -1.70
C HIS A 33 7.46 4.66 -3.15
N LEU A 34 7.77 3.72 -4.03
CA LEU A 34 7.28 3.70 -5.40
C LEU A 34 5.76 3.47 -5.47
N TRP A 35 5.21 2.58 -4.66
CA TRP A 35 3.76 2.40 -4.54
C TRP A 35 3.05 3.61 -3.94
N LEU A 36 3.69 4.28 -2.97
CA LEU A 36 3.20 5.54 -2.40
C LEU A 36 3.18 6.65 -3.44
N ASN A 37 4.21 6.76 -4.29
CA ASN A 37 4.21 7.77 -5.36
C ASN A 37 3.19 7.45 -6.46
N ASN A 38 3.07 6.17 -6.83
CA ASN A 38 2.14 5.73 -7.86
C ASN A 38 0.68 5.62 -7.38
N GLY A 39 0.45 5.64 -6.06
CA GLY A 39 -0.87 5.46 -5.45
C GLY A 39 -1.48 4.07 -5.67
N ARG A 40 -0.70 3.07 -6.11
CA ARG A 40 -1.19 1.71 -6.37
C ARG A 40 -0.13 0.63 -6.16
N ILE A 41 -0.60 -0.58 -5.86
CA ILE A 41 0.22 -1.80 -5.73
C ILE A 41 -0.06 -2.73 -6.93
N PRO A 42 0.89 -2.91 -7.86
CA PRO A 42 0.66 -3.71 -9.08
C PRO A 42 0.46 -5.21 -8.82
N ASN A 43 1.20 -5.76 -7.85
CA ASN A 43 1.18 -7.19 -7.56
C ASN A 43 0.01 -7.53 -6.61
N ILE A 44 -0.84 -8.47 -7.02
CA ILE A 44 -2.06 -8.85 -6.27
C ILE A 44 -1.73 -9.50 -4.93
N ASP A 45 -0.70 -10.34 -4.85
CA ASP A 45 -0.29 -11.02 -3.62
C ASP A 45 0.19 -10.00 -2.59
N LYS A 46 0.99 -9.03 -3.03
CA LYS A 46 1.48 -7.95 -2.16
C LYS A 46 0.35 -7.00 -1.76
N ALA A 47 -0.55 -6.68 -2.68
CA ALA A 47 -1.72 -5.86 -2.37
C ALA A 47 -2.62 -6.55 -1.34
N ASN A 48 -2.84 -7.86 -1.45
CA ASN A 48 -3.59 -8.64 -0.47
C ASN A 48 -2.93 -8.65 0.91
N LEU A 49 -1.59 -8.82 0.97
CA LEU A 49 -0.86 -8.76 2.24
C LEU A 49 -1.01 -7.39 2.93
N VAL A 50 -0.83 -6.31 2.16
CA VAL A 50 -0.95 -4.93 2.67
C VAL A 50 -2.41 -4.62 3.05
N ALA A 51 -3.39 -5.03 2.23
CA ALA A 51 -4.81 -4.87 2.51
C ALA A 51 -5.22 -5.58 3.81
N LYS A 52 -4.80 -6.84 3.98
CA LYS A 52 -5.08 -7.64 5.17
C LYS A 52 -4.46 -7.02 6.43
N ALA A 53 -3.22 -6.53 6.32
CA ALA A 53 -2.52 -5.90 7.44
C ALA A 53 -3.13 -4.54 7.82
N ALA A 54 -3.58 -3.76 6.85
CA ALA A 54 -4.19 -2.46 7.07
C ALA A 54 -5.71 -2.52 7.33
N GLY A 55 -6.34 -3.68 7.18
CA GLY A 55 -7.79 -3.84 7.29
C GLY A 55 -8.56 -2.99 6.28
N ILE A 56 -8.11 -2.97 5.02
CA ILE A 56 -8.78 -2.26 3.92
C ILE A 56 -9.02 -3.20 2.74
N ASP A 57 -9.92 -2.80 1.84
CA ASP A 57 -10.19 -3.57 0.63
C ASP A 57 -9.04 -3.50 -0.38
N VAL A 58 -8.67 -4.64 -0.98
CA VAL A 58 -7.56 -4.73 -1.95
C VAL A 58 -7.82 -3.94 -3.23
N GLN A 59 -9.08 -3.72 -3.61
CA GLN A 59 -9.45 -2.95 -4.80
C GLN A 59 -9.06 -1.48 -4.64
N LEU A 60 -9.10 -0.95 -3.40
CA LEU A 60 -8.66 0.41 -3.09
C LEU A 60 -7.15 0.59 -3.30
N LEU A 61 -6.36 -0.47 -3.14
CA LEU A 61 -4.90 -0.46 -3.31
C LEU A 61 -4.46 -0.65 -4.76
N ARG A 62 -5.28 -1.29 -5.60
CA ARG A 62 -4.90 -1.59 -6.98
C ARG A 62 -5.35 -0.51 -7.96
N GLY A 63 -6.50 0.11 -7.67
CA GLY A 63 -7.23 0.93 -8.64
C GLY A 63 -7.75 0.02 -9.76
N THR A 64 -9.05 0.06 -10.02
CA THR A 64 -9.64 -0.51 -11.23
C THR A 64 -9.09 0.17 -12.46
#